data_AF-A0A925JS46-F1
#
_entry.id   AF-A0A925JS46-F1
#
_cell.length_a   1.000
_cell.length_b   1.000
_cell.length_c   1.000
_cell.angle_alpha   90.00
_cell.angle_beta   90.00
_cell.angle_gamma   90.00
#
_symmetry.space_group_name_H-M   'P 1'
#
loop_
_entity.id
_entity.type
_entity.pdbx_description
1 polymer ?
#
loop_
_entity_poly.entity_id
_entity_poly.type
_entity_poly.pdbx_seq_one_letter_code
_entity_poly.pdbx_strand_id
1 'polypeptide(L)'
;MPRNTLFSRRAFLQAGSAAVLWTATRPAWAVDAQPPIPIFRETMLAEMQKRACLYFWECADPVTGLVLDRTNARAKDDRRVSSIAATGFGLSALCIADRHGFGKSSELKARAERTLEFFARRAFHQNGFFFHFLDMSTGERQFNCELSSIDTAWLLCGIIHA
;
A
#
# COMPACT_ATOMS: atom_id res chain seq x y z
N MET A 1 50.95 -16.58 6.10
CA MET A 1 51.24 -15.55 7.14
C MET A 1 52.48 -14.78 6.69
N PRO A 2 52.46 -13.43 6.72
CA PRO A 2 52.79 -12.74 7.98
C PRO A 2 51.85 -11.58 8.38
N ARG A 3 51.60 -11.57 9.68
CA ARG A 3 51.39 -10.50 10.68
C ARG A 3 50.61 -9.21 10.33
N ASN A 4 49.41 -9.18 10.93
CA ASN A 4 48.73 -8.02 11.52
C ASN A 4 49.67 -6.91 12.02
N THR A 5 49.38 -5.68 11.61
CA THR A 5 49.56 -4.50 12.47
C THR A 5 48.26 -3.70 12.49
N LEU A 6 47.32 -4.19 13.31
CA LEU A 6 46.17 -3.43 13.76
C LEU A 6 46.68 -2.21 14.54
N PHE A 7 46.24 -1.04 14.10
CA PHE A 7 46.04 0.17 14.90
C PHE A 7 47.13 0.54 15.91
N SER A 8 47.98 1.49 15.53
CA SER A 8 48.82 2.23 16.48
C SER A 8 47.96 2.91 17.55
N ARG A 9 48.34 2.77 18.83
CA ARG A 9 47.71 3.45 19.98
C ARG A 9 47.62 4.97 19.85
N ARG A 10 48.41 5.59 18.96
CA ARG A 10 48.33 7.03 18.66
C ARG A 10 47.16 7.41 17.75
N ALA A 11 46.67 6.51 16.90
CA ALA A 11 45.52 6.78 16.03
C ALA A 11 44.20 6.80 16.82
N PHE A 12 44.13 6.07 17.94
CA PHE A 12 42.94 6.03 18.80
C PHE A 12 42.74 7.32 19.62
N LEU A 13 43.82 8.05 19.91
CA LEU A 13 43.76 9.28 20.71
C LEU A 13 43.53 10.56 19.89
N GLN A 14 43.71 10.53 18.56
CA GLN A 14 43.36 11.69 17.70
C GLN A 14 41.89 11.74 17.28
N ALA A 15 41.12 10.66 17.47
CA ALA A 15 39.67 10.68 17.27
C ALA A 15 38.89 11.22 18.49
N GLY A 16 39.57 11.52 19.60
CA GLY A 16 38.95 11.85 20.88
C GLY A 16 38.82 13.34 21.23
N SER A 17 39.12 14.28 20.31
CA SER A 17 39.23 15.71 20.68
C SER A 17 38.59 16.71 19.72
N ALA A 18 37.67 16.27 18.85
CA ALA A 18 36.83 17.19 18.07
C ALA A 18 35.34 17.06 18.45
N ALA A 19 35.06 16.71 19.71
CA ALA A 19 33.70 16.56 20.23
C ALA A 19 33.43 17.53 21.39
N VAL A 20 33.81 18.80 21.25
CA VAL A 20 33.35 19.86 22.16
C VAL A 20 33.18 21.14 21.34
N LEU A 21 32.01 21.76 21.46
CA LEU A 21 31.46 22.89 20.67
C LEU A 21 30.87 22.56 19.30
N TRP A 22 29.72 21.87 19.27
CA TRP A 22 28.64 22.16 18.30
C TRP A 22 27.26 21.77 18.85
N THR A 23 26.98 22.07 20.14
CA THR A 23 25.73 21.72 20.82
C THR A 23 24.87 22.92 21.23
N ALA A 24 24.98 24.03 20.51
CA ALA A 24 23.99 25.10 20.62
C ALA A 24 23.55 25.48 19.20
N THR A 25 22.25 25.32 18.89
CA THR A 25 21.54 25.63 17.63
C THR A 25 21.22 24.46 16.66
N ARG A 26 21.02 23.23 17.13
CA ARG A 26 20.22 22.26 16.34
C ARG A 26 18.75 22.36 16.80
N PRO A 27 17.82 22.80 15.94
CA PRO A 27 16.42 22.84 16.32
C PRO A 27 15.91 21.42 16.57
N ALA A 28 14.97 21.26 17.50
CA ALA A 28 14.43 19.96 17.89
C ALA A 28 13.73 19.19 16.74
N TRP A 29 13.46 19.86 15.62
CA TRP A 29 12.90 19.27 14.40
C TRP A 29 13.96 18.89 13.35
N ALA A 30 15.25 19.13 13.62
CA ALA A 30 16.33 18.78 12.70
C ALA A 30 16.34 17.26 12.51
N VAL A 31 15.75 16.80 11.41
CA VAL A 31 15.82 15.41 10.97
C VAL A 31 17.28 15.17 10.61
N ASP A 32 17.96 14.31 11.37
CA ASP A 32 19.25 13.79 10.95
C ASP A 32 19.08 13.20 9.55
N ALA A 33 19.95 13.58 8.62
CA ALA A 33 19.98 12.95 7.31
C ALA A 33 20.14 11.45 7.54
N GLN A 34 19.08 10.67 7.26
CA GLN A 34 19.16 9.24 7.42
C GLN A 34 20.29 8.73 6.51
N PRO A 35 21.17 7.85 7.00
CA PRO A 35 22.18 7.25 6.15
C PRO A 35 21.47 6.61 4.94
N PRO A 36 22.08 6.66 3.75
CA PRO A 36 21.48 6.08 2.56
C PRO A 36 21.11 4.63 2.85
N ILE A 37 19.85 4.30 2.58
CA ILE A 37 19.33 2.97 2.78
C ILE A 37 20.20 2.00 1.95
N PRO A 38 20.71 0.89 2.54
CA PRO A 38 21.51 -0.08 1.77
C PRO A 38 20.71 -0.58 0.55
N ILE A 39 21.38 -0.78 -0.59
CA ILE A 39 20.74 -1.20 -1.86
C ILE A 39 19.79 -2.39 -1.68
N PHE A 40 20.16 -3.37 -0.85
CA PHE A 40 19.31 -4.51 -0.51
C PHE A 40 17.95 -4.11 0.08
N ARG A 41 17.92 -3.10 0.96
CA ARG A 41 16.68 -2.61 1.56
C ARG A 41 15.83 -1.86 0.53
N GLU A 42 16.41 -1.06 -0.36
CA GLU A 42 15.64 -0.41 -1.45
C GLU A 42 14.99 -1.43 -2.37
N THR A 43 15.75 -2.45 -2.81
CA THR A 43 15.20 -3.53 -3.65
C THR A 43 14.09 -4.32 -2.95
N MET A 44 14.25 -4.56 -1.65
CA MET A 44 13.23 -5.24 -0.84
C MET A 44 11.96 -4.40 -0.71
N LEU A 45 12.09 -3.09 -0.44
CA LEU A 45 10.94 -2.18 -0.33
C LEU A 45 10.19 -2.05 -1.66
N ALA A 46 10.91 -1.92 -2.77
CA ALA A 46 10.32 -1.86 -4.11
C ALA A 46 9.53 -3.15 -4.44
N GLU A 47 10.08 -4.32 -4.13
CA GLU A 47 9.40 -5.59 -4.33
C GLU A 47 8.18 -5.75 -3.41
N MET A 48 8.27 -5.33 -2.14
CA MET A 48 7.14 -5.32 -1.21
C MET A 48 6.01 -4.43 -1.73
N GLN A 49 6.33 -3.23 -2.22
CA GLN A 49 5.35 -2.30 -2.78
C GLN A 49 4.68 -2.88 -4.03
N LYS A 50 5.46 -3.48 -4.93
CA LYS A 50 4.93 -4.13 -6.14
C LYS A 50 3.96 -5.26 -5.78
N ARG A 51 4.33 -6.15 -4.86
CA ARG A 51 3.46 -7.26 -4.41
C ARG A 51 2.21 -6.76 -3.71
N ALA A 52 2.32 -5.70 -2.90
CA ALA A 52 1.16 -5.07 -2.28
C ALA A 52 0.18 -4.53 -3.33
N CYS A 53 0.68 -3.90 -4.40
CA CYS A 53 -0.17 -3.43 -5.50
C CYS A 53 -0.79 -4.60 -6.30
N LEU A 54 -0.02 -5.66 -6.55
CA LEU A 54 -0.49 -6.84 -7.28
C LEU A 54 -1.66 -7.53 -6.57
N TYR A 55 -1.72 -7.52 -5.24
CA TYR A 55 -2.91 -8.01 -4.52
C TYR A 55 -4.20 -7.36 -5.05
N PHE A 56 -4.23 -6.03 -5.17
CA PHE A 56 -5.41 -5.30 -5.63
C PHE A 56 -5.71 -5.50 -7.12
N TRP A 57 -4.73 -5.93 -7.90
CA TRP A 57 -4.94 -6.28 -9.30
C TRP A 57 -5.49 -7.71 -9.47
N GLU A 58 -4.84 -8.67 -8.81
CA GLU A 58 -5.11 -10.11 -8.93
C GLU A 58 -6.33 -10.55 -8.14
N CYS A 59 -6.59 -9.91 -6.99
CA CYS A 59 -7.69 -10.24 -6.09
C CYS A 59 -8.93 -9.35 -6.32
N ALA A 60 -8.97 -8.60 -7.41
CA ALA A 60 -10.12 -7.81 -7.82
C ALA A 60 -10.89 -8.49 -8.96
N ASP A 61 -12.21 -8.49 -8.86
CA ASP A 61 -13.07 -8.93 -9.96
C ASP A 61 -12.84 -8.03 -11.19
N PRO A 62 -12.62 -8.58 -12.39
CA PRO A 62 -12.34 -7.79 -13.58
C PRO A 62 -13.57 -7.07 -14.14
N VAL A 63 -14.78 -7.40 -13.70
CA VAL A 63 -16.04 -6.83 -14.18
C VAL A 63 -16.57 -5.77 -13.22
N THR A 64 -16.56 -6.02 -11.91
CA THR A 64 -17.04 -5.05 -10.90
C THR A 64 -15.92 -4.19 -10.35
N GLY A 65 -14.67 -4.67 -10.39
CA GLY A 65 -13.54 -4.02 -9.73
C GLY A 65 -13.50 -4.21 -8.22
N LEU A 66 -14.44 -4.94 -7.63
CA LEU A 66 -14.48 -5.23 -6.19
C LEU A 66 -13.29 -6.12 -5.78
N VAL A 67 -12.62 -5.72 -4.69
CA VAL A 67 -11.44 -6.40 -4.14
C VAL A 67 -11.85 -7.36 -3.04
N LEU A 68 -11.35 -8.60 -3.09
CA LEU A 68 -11.53 -9.58 -2.02
C LEU A 68 -11.08 -9.03 -0.66
N ASP A 69 -11.87 -9.30 0.37
CA ASP A 69 -11.54 -8.93 1.75
C ASP A 69 -10.23 -9.57 2.23
N ARG A 70 -10.03 -10.84 1.86
CA ARG A 70 -8.83 -11.62 2.20
C ARG A 70 -8.65 -12.79 1.27
N THR A 71 -7.41 -13.25 1.13
CA THR A 71 -7.04 -14.45 0.39
C THR A 71 -6.33 -15.47 1.26
N ASN A 72 -6.40 -16.74 0.87
CA ASN A 72 -5.59 -17.81 1.45
C ASN A 72 -4.44 -18.18 0.50
N ALA A 73 -3.20 -17.93 0.91
CA ALA A 73 -2.02 -18.27 0.11
C ALA A 73 -1.68 -19.78 0.09
N ARG A 74 -2.29 -20.59 0.97
CA ARG A 74 -1.97 -22.02 1.12
C ARG A 74 -2.97 -22.96 0.47
N ALA A 75 -4.16 -22.47 0.13
CA ALA A 75 -5.22 -23.27 -0.43
C ALA A 75 -6.05 -22.43 -1.40
N LYS A 76 -6.71 -23.08 -2.36
CA LYS A 76 -7.63 -22.42 -3.27
C LYS A 76 -8.71 -21.68 -2.46
N ASP A 77 -8.89 -20.40 -2.77
CA ASP A 77 -9.86 -19.55 -2.11
C ASP A 77 -11.06 -19.33 -3.04
N ASP A 78 -12.14 -20.09 -2.80
CA ASP A 78 -13.37 -19.99 -3.57
C ASP A 78 -14.33 -18.93 -2.99
N ARG A 79 -13.91 -18.17 -1.95
CA ARG A 79 -14.74 -17.12 -1.36
C ARG A 79 -14.84 -15.94 -2.32
N ARG A 80 -16.04 -15.37 -2.39
CA ARG A 80 -16.39 -14.24 -3.25
C ARG A 80 -16.78 -13.00 -2.46
N VAL A 81 -16.28 -12.90 -1.23
CA VAL A 81 -16.57 -11.81 -0.31
C VAL A 81 -15.56 -10.69 -0.55
N SER A 82 -16.07 -9.54 -0.98
CA SER A 82 -15.29 -8.32 -1.19
C SER A 82 -15.55 -7.30 -0.09
N SER A 83 -14.54 -6.47 0.20
CA SER A 83 -14.66 -5.33 1.11
C SER A 83 -14.63 -4.03 0.33
N ILE A 84 -15.58 -3.13 0.61
CA ILE A 84 -15.63 -1.82 -0.05
C ILE A 84 -14.45 -0.93 0.37
N ALA A 85 -13.97 -1.06 1.62
CA ALA A 85 -12.79 -0.33 2.10
C ALA A 85 -11.52 -0.84 1.40
N ALA A 86 -11.36 -2.17 1.27
CA ALA A 86 -10.28 -2.76 0.50
C ALA A 86 -10.32 -2.31 -0.97
N THR A 87 -11.51 -2.15 -1.53
CA THR A 87 -11.69 -1.63 -2.90
C THR A 87 -11.26 -0.17 -3.03
N GLY A 88 -11.57 0.67 -2.03
CA GLY A 88 -11.05 2.04 -1.93
C GLY A 88 -9.52 2.11 -1.91
N PHE A 89 -8.88 1.29 -1.09
CA PHE A 89 -7.41 1.18 -1.10
C PHE A 89 -6.88 0.65 -2.43
N GLY A 90 -7.61 -0.29 -3.05
CA GLY A 90 -7.28 -0.81 -4.37
C GLY A 90 -7.24 0.25 -5.45
N LEU A 91 -8.20 1.17 -5.48
CA LEU A 91 -8.18 2.32 -6.40
C LEU A 91 -6.89 3.12 -6.27
N SER A 92 -6.48 3.43 -5.03
CA SER A 92 -5.20 4.12 -4.77
C SER A 92 -3.98 3.29 -5.20
N ALA A 93 -4.03 1.97 -4.98
CA ALA A 93 -2.97 1.05 -5.39
C ALA A 93 -2.82 0.98 -6.92
N LEU A 94 -3.91 1.11 -7.70
CA LEU A 94 -3.83 1.19 -9.15
C LEU A 94 -3.07 2.44 -9.61
N CYS A 95 -3.30 3.60 -8.99
CA CYS A 95 -2.54 4.84 -9.28
C CYS A 95 -1.05 4.69 -8.97
N ILE A 96 -0.73 4.03 -7.85
CA ILE A 96 0.67 3.71 -7.48
C ILE A 96 1.27 2.74 -8.50
N ALA A 97 0.55 1.68 -8.86
CA ALA A 97 1.01 0.71 -9.85
C ALA A 97 1.29 1.36 -11.21
N ASP A 98 0.45 2.30 -11.64
CA ASP A 98 0.64 3.06 -12.88
C ASP A 98 1.90 3.91 -12.82
N ARG A 99 2.03 4.73 -11.76
CA ARG A 99 3.21 5.59 -11.55
C ARG A 99 4.52 4.82 -11.53
N HIS A 100 4.52 3.60 -10.99
CA HIS A 100 5.72 2.76 -10.88
C HIS A 100 5.87 1.75 -12.03
N GLY A 101 4.96 1.72 -13.01
CA GLY A 101 5.04 0.82 -14.16
C GLY A 101 4.88 -0.66 -13.79
N PHE A 102 4.12 -0.98 -12.75
CA PHE A 102 3.84 -2.37 -12.32
C PHE A 102 2.82 -3.09 -13.20
N GLY A 103 2.10 -2.34 -14.05
CA GLY A 103 1.15 -2.86 -15.03
C GLY A 103 1.02 -1.91 -16.22
N LYS A 104 0.21 -2.28 -17.20
CA LYS A 104 -0.04 -1.43 -18.37
C LYS A 104 -1.01 -0.30 -17.99
N SER A 105 -0.58 0.95 -18.16
CA SER A 105 -1.36 2.14 -17.78
C SER A 105 -2.81 2.13 -18.27
N SER A 106 -3.04 1.75 -19.53
CA SER A 106 -4.38 1.66 -20.10
C SER A 106 -5.29 0.64 -19.40
N GLU A 107 -4.72 -0.47 -18.91
CA GLU A 107 -5.47 -1.53 -18.24
C GLU A 107 -5.80 -1.15 -16.79
N LEU A 108 -4.86 -0.50 -16.11
CA LEU A 108 -5.05 0.03 -14.75
C LEU A 108 -6.13 1.11 -14.75
N LYS A 109 -6.05 2.06 -15.69
CA LYS A 109 -7.07 3.09 -15.88
C LYS A 109 -8.45 2.50 -16.19
N ALA A 110 -8.51 1.56 -17.14
CA ALA A 110 -9.77 0.91 -17.48
C ALA A 110 -10.37 0.13 -16.30
N ARG A 111 -9.54 -0.46 -15.43
CA ARG A 111 -10.00 -1.09 -14.20
C ARG A 111 -10.60 -0.05 -13.24
N ALA A 112 -9.91 1.05 -13.00
CA ALA A 112 -10.41 2.13 -12.13
C ALA A 112 -11.75 2.68 -12.62
N GLU A 113 -11.86 3.03 -13.91
CA GLU A 113 -13.11 3.51 -14.53
C GLU A 113 -14.26 2.52 -14.35
N ARG A 114 -14.00 1.22 -14.52
CA ARG A 114 -15.00 0.17 -14.34
C ARG A 114 -15.45 0.02 -12.90
N THR A 115 -14.53 0.10 -11.94
CA THR A 115 -14.86 0.10 -10.50
C THR A 115 -15.75 1.30 -10.16
N LEU A 116 -15.40 2.49 -10.66
CA LEU A 116 -16.18 3.71 -10.44
C LEU A 116 -17.59 3.61 -11.05
N GLU A 117 -17.70 3.12 -12.28
CA GLU A 117 -18.99 2.91 -12.93
C GLU A 117 -19.85 1.90 -12.17
N PHE A 118 -19.25 0.82 -11.66
CA PHE A 118 -19.94 -0.18 -10.87
C PHE A 118 -20.53 0.43 -9.59
N PHE A 119 -19.76 1.20 -8.81
CA PHE A 119 -20.29 1.87 -7.61
C PHE A 119 -21.34 2.93 -7.93
N ALA A 120 -21.21 3.63 -9.05
CA ALA A 120 -22.15 4.66 -9.46
C ALA A 120 -23.51 4.11 -9.93
N ARG A 121 -23.56 2.88 -10.43
CA ARG A 121 -24.73 2.35 -11.15
C ARG A 121 -25.29 1.03 -10.62
N ARG A 122 -24.48 0.21 -9.98
CA ARG A 122 -24.80 -1.21 -9.76
C ARG A 122 -24.57 -1.71 -8.34
N ALA A 123 -23.62 -1.15 -7.60
CA ALA A 123 -23.32 -1.60 -6.24
C ALA A 123 -24.55 -1.42 -5.32
N PHE A 124 -24.88 -2.46 -4.56
CA PHE A 124 -26.00 -2.38 -3.63
C PHE A 124 -25.71 -1.39 -2.50
N HIS A 125 -26.63 -0.45 -2.27
CA HIS A 125 -26.46 0.63 -1.30
C HIS A 125 -27.80 1.07 -0.71
N GLN A 126 -27.74 1.78 0.42
CA GLN A 126 -28.91 2.39 1.05
C GLN A 126 -28.61 3.85 1.34
N ASN A 127 -29.40 4.76 0.75
CA ASN A 127 -29.27 6.21 0.93
C ASN A 127 -27.85 6.76 0.67
N GLY A 128 -27.14 6.20 -0.32
CA GLY A 128 -25.78 6.59 -0.69
C GLY A 128 -24.66 5.96 0.17
N PHE A 129 -25.01 5.16 1.18
CA PHE A 129 -24.04 4.39 1.95
C PHE A 129 -23.99 2.94 1.49
N PHE A 130 -22.81 2.36 1.51
CA PHE A 130 -22.56 0.98 1.10
C PHE A 130 -22.42 0.07 2.32
N PHE A 131 -22.70 -1.21 2.11
CA PHE A 131 -22.48 -2.25 3.11
C PHE A 131 -21.01 -2.66 3.12
N HIS A 132 -20.50 -3.04 4.29
CA HIS A 132 -19.09 -3.44 4.45
C HIS A 132 -18.67 -4.49 3.40
N PHE A 133 -19.46 -5.56 3.31
CA PHE A 133 -19.17 -6.68 2.43
C PHE A 133 -20.19 -6.78 1.30
N LEU A 134 -19.66 -6.90 0.09
CA LEU A 134 -20.43 -7.19 -1.12
C LEU A 134 -19.94 -8.50 -1.76
N ASP A 135 -20.81 -9.13 -2.52
CA ASP A 135 -20.45 -10.23 -3.40
C ASP A 135 -19.62 -9.67 -4.55
N MET A 136 -18.42 -10.21 -4.77
CA MET A 136 -17.47 -9.59 -5.67
C MET A 136 -17.94 -9.53 -7.14
N SER A 137 -18.85 -10.42 -7.59
CA SER A 137 -19.32 -10.35 -8.99
C SER A 137 -20.78 -9.93 -9.13
N THR A 138 -21.65 -10.14 -8.12
CA THR A 138 -23.04 -9.66 -8.20
C THR A 138 -23.20 -8.24 -7.63
N GLY A 139 -22.39 -7.86 -6.62
CA GLY A 139 -22.52 -6.59 -5.93
C GLY A 139 -23.59 -6.56 -4.85
N GLU A 140 -24.21 -7.70 -4.55
CA GLU A 140 -25.21 -7.82 -3.48
C GLU A 140 -24.55 -7.83 -2.10
N ARG A 141 -25.29 -7.39 -1.08
CA ARG A 141 -24.83 -7.44 0.31
C ARG A 141 -24.46 -8.87 0.69
N GLN A 142 -23.24 -9.05 1.19
CA GLN A 142 -22.80 -10.34 1.72
C GLN A 142 -23.00 -10.41 3.23
N PHE A 143 -23.41 -11.58 3.70
CA PHE A 143 -23.79 -11.82 5.08
C PHE A 143 -24.89 -10.86 5.57
N ASN A 144 -25.07 -10.79 6.90
CA ASN A 144 -25.90 -9.77 7.54
C ASN A 144 -25.04 -8.58 8.02
N CYS A 145 -24.06 -8.14 7.21
CA CYS A 145 -23.12 -7.07 7.58
C CYS A 145 -23.79 -5.69 7.64
N GLU A 146 -23.26 -4.79 8.44
CA GLU A 146 -23.77 -3.45 8.64
C GLU A 146 -23.71 -2.58 7.38
N LEU A 147 -24.64 -1.61 7.31
CA LEU A 147 -24.48 -0.44 6.46
C LEU A 147 -23.33 0.38 7.06
N SER A 148 -22.19 0.46 6.37
CA SER A 148 -20.94 0.90 6.98
C SER A 148 -20.56 2.30 6.50
N SER A 149 -20.76 3.29 7.38
CA SER A 149 -20.35 4.67 7.11
C SER A 149 -18.83 4.82 7.03
N ILE A 150 -18.09 4.06 7.84
CA ILE A 150 -16.63 4.11 7.86
C ILE A 150 -16.01 3.49 6.60
N ASP A 151 -16.52 2.35 6.14
CA ASP A 151 -15.98 1.71 4.93
C ASP A 151 -16.42 2.45 3.68
N THR A 152 -17.61 3.07 3.70
CA THR A 152 -18.02 4.02 2.67
C THR A 152 -17.05 5.21 2.61
N ALA A 153 -16.62 5.75 3.76
CA ALA A 153 -15.63 6.84 3.77
C ALA A 153 -14.28 6.40 3.17
N TRP A 154 -13.77 5.22 3.53
CA TRP A 154 -12.53 4.70 2.96
C TRP A 154 -12.62 4.44 1.45
N LEU A 155 -13.76 3.91 0.99
CA LEU A 155 -14.06 3.78 -0.43
C LEU A 155 -13.98 5.14 -1.14
N LEU A 156 -14.68 6.15 -0.60
CA LEU A 156 -14.72 7.49 -1.19
C LEU A 156 -13.35 8.17 -1.22
N CYS A 157 -12.50 7.98 -0.20
CA CYS A 157 -11.13 8.45 -0.24
C CYS A 157 -10.35 7.88 -1.43
N GLY A 158 -10.52 6.58 -1.70
CA GLY A 158 -9.95 5.94 -2.88
C GLY A 158 -10.50 6.49 -4.20
N ILE A 159 -11.81 6.71 -4.27
CA ILE A 159 -12.49 7.28 -5.44
C ILE A 159 -12.00 8.69 -5.75
N ILE A 160 -11.81 9.54 -4.73
CA ILE A 160 -11.36 10.93 -4.91
C ILE A 160 -9.88 10.99 -5.33
N HIS A 161 -9.07 10.01 -4.91
CA HIS A 161 -7.67 9.94 -5.28
C HIS A 161 -7.44 9.46 -6.73
N ALA A 162 -8.31 8.56 -7.22
CA ALA A 162 -8.11 7.82 -8.46
C ALA A 162 -8.42 8.57 -9.76
#